data_AF-W1XE91-F1
#
_entry.id   AF-W1XE91-F1
#
_cell.length_a   1.000
_cell.length_b   1.000
_cell.length_c   1.000
_cell.angle_alpha   90.00
_cell.angle_beta   90.00
_cell.angle_gamma   90.00
#
_symmetry.space_group_name_H-M   'P 1'
#
loop_
_entity.id
_entity.type
_entity.pdbx_description
1 polymer ?
#
loop_
_entity_poly.entity_id
_entity_poly.type
_entity_poly.pdbx_seq_one_letter_code
_entity_poly.pdbx_strand_id
1 'polypeptide(L)'
;RGKHIIVAVSAGIAAYKAIEVVSRLRKKGAEVKVVMTQNATHIASPLTFGEISGHPVALDMFEQVHQWDVEHIALATWADAYVV
;
A
#
# COMPACT_ATOMS: atom_id res chain seq x y z
N ARG A 1 12.08 6.06 -11.52
CA ARG A 1 12.07 7.24 -10.62
C ARG A 1 10.84 8.06 -10.95
N GLY A 2 10.18 8.63 -9.95
CA GLY A 2 8.96 9.44 -10.12
C GLY A 2 7.74 8.63 -10.59
N LYS A 3 7.63 7.36 -10.19
CA LYS A 3 6.47 6.51 -10.48
C LYS A 3 5.65 6.33 -9.22
N HIS A 4 4.34 6.42 -9.35
CA HIS A 4 3.37 6.13 -8.31
C HIS A 4 2.98 4.65 -8.41
N ILE A 5 3.32 3.86 -7.39
CA ILE A 5 3.09 2.42 -7.40
C ILE A 5 2.20 2.05 -6.22
N ILE A 6 1.14 1.30 -6.49
CA ILE A 6 0.38 0.63 -5.45
C ILE A 6 0.93 -0.79 -5.27
N VAL A 7 1.29 -1.12 -4.03
CA VAL A 7 1.58 -2.49 -3.62
C VAL A 7 0.40 -3.02 -2.82
N ALA A 8 -0.36 -3.94 -3.40
CA ALA A 8 -1.45 -4.63 -2.74
C ALA A 8 -0.93 -5.89 -2.06
N VAL A 9 -1.34 -6.14 -0.82
CA VAL A 9 -0.86 -7.28 -0.03
C VAL A 9 -2.04 -8.16 0.40
N SER A 10 -2.02 -9.40 -0.07
CA SER A 10 -2.98 -10.45 0.32
C SER A 10 -2.40 -11.40 1.37
N ALA A 11 -3.25 -12.25 1.94
CA ALA A 11 -2.91 -13.14 3.06
C ALA A 11 -2.13 -14.41 2.65
N GLY A 12 -0.98 -14.24 2.00
CA GLY A 12 -0.01 -15.31 1.78
C GLY A 12 1.08 -15.31 2.86
N ILE A 13 1.65 -16.48 3.17
CA ILE A 13 2.78 -16.57 4.13
C ILE A 13 3.97 -15.69 3.73
N ALA A 14 4.11 -15.37 2.44
CA ALA A 14 5.13 -14.48 1.91
C ALA A 14 4.80 -12.98 2.07
N ALA A 15 3.66 -12.58 2.64
CA ALA A 15 3.24 -11.18 2.75
C ALA A 15 4.29 -10.29 3.45
N TYR A 16 4.97 -10.82 4.47
CA TYR A 16 6.04 -10.06 5.16
C TYR A 16 7.21 -9.69 4.22
N LYS A 17 7.45 -10.44 3.14
CA LYS A 17 8.49 -10.12 2.15
C LYS A 17 8.12 -8.92 1.28
N ALA A 18 6.83 -8.58 1.17
CA ALA A 18 6.39 -7.39 0.45
C ALA A 18 6.93 -6.10 1.11
N ILE A 19 7.27 -6.13 2.40
CA ILE A 19 7.95 -5.03 3.09
C ILE A 19 9.26 -4.66 2.38
N GLU A 20 10.04 -5.66 1.98
CA GLU A 20 11.29 -5.45 1.27
C GLU A 20 11.04 -4.88 -0.14
N VAL A 21 9.98 -5.32 -0.82
CA VAL A 21 9.56 -4.78 -2.12
C VAL A 21 9.28 -3.28 -2.00
N VAL A 22 8.45 -2.87 -1.04
CA VAL A 22 8.12 -1.47 -0.77
C VAL A 22 9.39 -0.65 -0.48
N SER A 23 10.26 -1.15 0.41
CA SER A 23 11.53 -0.49 0.74
C SER A 23 12.43 -0.28 -0.48
N ARG A 24 12.57 -1.30 -1.32
CA ARG A 24 13.40 -1.24 -2.54
C ARG A 24 12.81 -0.31 -3.60
N LEU A 25 11.49 -0.29 -3.77
CA LEU A 25 10.81 0.62 -4.70
C LEU A 25 11.01 2.08 -4.29
N ARG A 26 10.86 2.40 -3.01
CA ARG A 26 11.15 3.75 -2.50
C ARG A 26 12.61 4.15 -2.65
N LYS A 27 13.55 3.26 -2.33
CA LYS A 27 14.99 3.51 -2.56
C LYS A 27 15.31 3.78 -4.05
N LYS A 28 14.55 3.21 -4.97
CA LYS A 28 14.62 3.50 -6.41
C LYS A 28 13.90 4.80 -6.83
N GLY A 29 13.35 5.54 -5.87
CA GLY A 29 12.67 6.82 -6.07
C GLY A 29 11.26 6.68 -6.64
N ALA A 30 10.55 5.60 -6.33
CA ALA A 30 9.11 5.52 -6.54
C ALA A 30 8.37 6.04 -5.29
N GLU A 31 7.21 6.66 -5.48
CA GLU A 31 6.25 6.85 -4.41
C GLU A 31 5.38 5.61 -4.32
N VAL A 32 5.21 5.08 -3.12
CA VAL A 32 4.54 3.80 -2.92
C VAL A 32 3.42 3.98 -1.92
N LYS A 33 2.20 3.62 -2.31
CA LYS A 33 1.08 3.44 -1.37
C LYS A 33 0.78 1.96 -1.23
N VAL A 34 0.38 1.56 -0.03
CA VAL A 34 0.11 0.15 0.28
C VAL A 34 -1.38 -0.03 0.52
N VAL A 35 -1.93 -1.08 -0.08
CA VAL A 35 -3.29 -1.56 0.19
C VAL A 35 -3.15 -2.97 0.76
N MET A 36 -3.86 -3.30 1.82
CA MET A 36 -3.82 -4.65 2.39
C MET A 36 -5.22 -5.21 2.57
N THR A 37 -5.37 -6.51 2.37
CA THR A 37 -6.56 -7.22 2.86
C THR A 37 -6.54 -7.28 4.39
N GLN A 38 -7.71 -7.29 5.03
CA GLN A 38 -7.81 -7.49 6.48
C GLN A 38 -7.06 -8.74 6.95
N ASN A 39 -7.13 -9.85 6.20
CA ASN A 39 -6.43 -11.09 6.55
C ASN A 39 -4.90 -10.98 6.48
N ALA A 40 -4.36 -10.12 5.59
CA ALA A 40 -2.92 -9.90 5.51
C ALA A 40 -2.35 -9.22 6.76
N THR A 41 -3.18 -8.47 7.49
CA THR A 41 -2.78 -7.78 8.73
C THR A 41 -2.39 -8.76 9.85
N HIS A 42 -2.89 -10.00 9.81
CA HIS A 42 -2.50 -11.06 10.73
C HIS A 42 -1.10 -11.63 10.45
N ILE A 43 -0.56 -11.41 9.25
CA ILE A 43 0.76 -11.92 8.83
C ILE A 43 1.81 -10.82 8.91
N ALA A 44 1.45 -9.59 8.54
CA ALA A 44 2.34 -8.43 8.57
C ALA A 44 1.58 -7.18 8.98
N SER A 45 2.21 -6.33 9.79
CA SER A 45 1.56 -5.16 10.38
C SER A 45 1.33 -4.03 9.37
N PRO A 46 0.12 -3.45 9.28
CA PRO A 46 -0.14 -2.23 8.51
C PRO A 46 0.75 -1.06 8.95
N LEU A 47 1.07 -0.94 10.24
CA LEU A 47 1.95 0.11 10.75
C LEU A 47 3.34 0.01 10.10
N THR A 48 3.90 -1.19 9.99
CA THR A 48 5.20 -1.40 9.36
C THR A 48 5.19 -0.99 7.88
N PHE A 49 4.13 -1.30 7.15
CA PHE A 49 3.97 -0.85 5.77
C PHE A 49 3.78 0.67 5.69
N GLY A 50 3.07 1.28 6.64
CA GLY A 50 2.88 2.73 6.70
C GLY A 50 4.20 3.48 6.89
N GLU A 51 4.99 3.08 7.88
CA GLU A 51 6.31 3.68 8.16
C GLU A 51 7.27 3.52 6.97
N ILE A 52 7.28 2.35 6.34
CA ILE A 52 8.20 2.07 5.23
C ILE A 52 7.74 2.74 3.95
N SER A 53 6.44 2.82 3.69
CA SER A 53 5.89 3.50 2.51
C SER A 53 5.91 5.04 2.66
N GLY A 54 5.82 5.54 3.89
CA GLY A 54 5.65 6.97 4.18
C GLY A 54 4.22 7.46 3.99
N HIS A 55 3.25 6.56 3.85
CA HIS A 55 1.83 6.87 3.61
C HIS A 55 0.93 5.97 4.47
N PRO A 56 -0.30 6.40 4.79
CA PRO A 56 -1.30 5.51 5.37
C PRO A 56 -1.54 4.28 4.51
N VAL A 57 -1.89 3.16 5.16
CA VAL A 57 -2.22 1.90 4.49
C VAL A 57 -3.73 1.77 4.40
N ALA A 58 -4.25 1.59 3.18
CA ALA A 58 -5.68 1.35 2.99
C ALA A 58 -6.02 -0.11 3.30
N LEU A 59 -7.00 -0.32 4.18
CA LEU A 59 -7.43 -1.65 4.64
C LEU A 59 -8.86 -2.00 4.22
N ASP A 60 -9.71 -0.99 4.06
CA ASP A 60 -11.11 -1.14 3.69
C ASP A 60 -11.51 -0.09 2.65
N MET A 61 -12.34 -0.49 1.69
CA MET A 61 -12.88 0.39 0.64
C MET A 61 -13.86 1.44 1.20
N PHE A 62 -14.50 1.13 2.32
CA PHE A 62 -15.58 1.90 2.93
C PHE A 62 -15.20 2.56 4.25
N GLU A 63 -13.90 2.61 4.56
CA GLU A 63 -13.43 3.33 5.74
C GLU A 63 -13.81 4.81 5.62
N GLN A 64 -14.20 5.44 6.73
CA GLN A 64 -14.61 6.84 6.72
C GLN A 64 -13.38 7.74 6.55
N VAL A 65 -13.04 8.02 5.30
CA VAL A 65 -11.93 8.91 4.95
C VAL A 65 -12.33 10.34 5.29
N HIS A 66 -11.45 11.05 6.00
CA HIS A 66 -11.68 12.43 6.48
C HIS A 66 -11.59 13.49 5.37
N GLN A 67 -11.20 13.11 4.16
CA GLN A 67 -11.16 13.99 2.99
C GLN A 67 -12.29 13.64 2.03
N TRP A 68 -12.89 14.65 1.40
CA TRP A 68 -13.99 14.54 0.44
C TRP A 68 -13.61 13.85 -0.89
N ASP A 69 -12.47 13.17 -0.93
CA ASP A 69 -12.07 12.32 -2.05
C ASP A 69 -12.44 10.86 -1.76
N VAL A 70 -13.12 10.25 -2.71
CA VAL A 70 -13.42 8.82 -2.69
C VAL A 70 -12.10 8.06 -2.83
N GLU A 71 -11.54 7.58 -1.72
CA GLU A 71 -10.16 7.10 -1.64
C GLU A 71 -9.82 6.01 -2.66
N HIS A 72 -10.71 5.06 -2.91
CA HIS A 72 -10.45 4.00 -3.90
C HIS A 72 -10.35 4.55 -5.34
N ILE A 73 -11.07 5.63 -5.68
CA ILE A 73 -10.94 6.32 -6.97
C ILE A 73 -9.66 7.14 -7.01
N ALA A 74 -9.34 7.83 -5.91
CA ALA A 74 -8.13 8.64 -5.79
C ALA A 74 -6.86 7.77 -5.90
N LEU A 75 -6.82 6.64 -5.21
CA LEU A 75 -5.76 5.64 -5.32
C LEU A 75 -5.66 5.11 -6.76
N ALA A 76 -6.81 4.79 -7.38
CA ALA A 76 -6.83 4.25 -8.73
C ALA A 76 -6.28 5.24 -9.77
N THR A 77 -6.62 6.52 -9.63
CA THR A 77 -6.18 7.60 -10.53
C THR A 77 -4.73 7.99 -10.28
N TRP A 78 -4.25 7.84 -9.04
CA TRP A 78 -2.90 8.22 -8.63
C TRP A 78 -1.83 7.27 -9.17
N ALA A 79 -2.11 5.97 -9.29
CA ALA A 79 -1.09 4.95 -9.57
C ALA A 79 -0.77 4.78 -11.08
N ASP A 80 0.53 4.75 -11.40
CA ASP A 80 1.05 4.32 -12.70
C ASP A 80 1.03 2.79 -12.86
N ALA A 81 1.13 2.05 -11.76
CA ALA A 81 1.23 0.60 -11.76
C ALA A 81 0.73 -0.02 -10.45
N TYR A 82 0.29 -1.27 -10.56
CA TYR A 82 -0.19 -2.10 -9.45
C TYR A 82 0.62 -3.39 -9.38
N VAL A 83 1.00 -3.79 -8.17
CA VAL A 83 1.66 -5.08 -7.90
C VAL A 83 0.91 -5.74 -6.75
N VAL A 84 0.63 -7.04 -6.87
CA VAL A 84 -0.07 -7.87 -5.87
C VAL A 84 0.83 -9.02 -5.45
#